data_AF-A0A8S3IPF5-F1
#
_entry.id   AF-A0A8S3IPF5-F1
#
_cell.length_a   1.000
_cell.length_b   1.000
_cell.length_c   1.000
_cell.angle_alpha   90.00
_cell.angle_beta   90.00
_cell.angle_gamma   90.00
#
_symmetry.space_group_name_H-M   'P 1'
#
loop_
_entity.id
_entity.type
_entity.pdbx_description
1 polymer ?
#
loop_
_entity_poly.entity_id
_entity_poly.type
_entity_poly.pdbx_seq_one_letter_code
_entity_poly.pdbx_strand_id
1 'polypeptide(L)'
;ILNDNLYSIGNDNTIIQSNLSSFDQFIQSYELPYSAVGPFPTSVSTYSNENSSPSLQRTLTSLSNANYFPMGNVFDIDPYDPDRLITCSPTNGRFYRLSISDEDPKLQFPSNVNSSNQNSEKSFPTLCVNWNKERDVCMTANTNGTIQLYRRINKPDM
;
A
#
# COMPACT_ATOMS: atom_id res chain seq x y z
N ILE A 1 -22.04 5.70 17.76
CA ILE A 1 -22.77 4.90 16.76
C ILE A 1 -21.74 3.99 16.15
N LEU A 2 -21.80 2.68 16.41
CA LEU A 2 -20.96 1.73 15.69
C LEU A 2 -21.43 1.79 14.24
N ASN A 3 -20.56 2.25 13.33
CA ASN A 3 -20.83 2.16 11.91
C ASN A 3 -20.74 0.66 11.55
N ASP A 4 -21.89 0.02 11.40
CA ASP A 4 -22.05 -1.36 10.93
C ASP A 4 -21.71 -1.49 9.43
N ASN A 5 -20.63 -0.87 8.99
CA ASN A 5 -20.17 -0.94 7.61
C ASN A 5 -19.15 -2.08 7.50
N LEU A 6 -19.41 -3.02 6.60
CA LEU A 6 -18.46 -4.02 6.16
C LEU A 6 -17.83 -3.52 4.85
N TYR A 7 -16.50 -3.51 4.80
CA TYR A 7 -15.77 -3.21 3.58
C TYR A 7 -15.12 -4.49 3.06
N SER A 8 -15.24 -4.74 1.76
CA SER A 8 -14.55 -5.83 1.07
C SER A 8 -13.85 -5.30 -0.17
N ILE A 9 -12.73 -5.89 -0.53
CA ILE A 9 -11.99 -5.56 -1.75
C ILE A 9 -11.66 -6.85 -2.51
N GLY A 10 -11.77 -6.80 -3.83
CA GLY A 10 -11.45 -7.91 -4.72
C GLY A 10 -10.33 -7.59 -5.71
N ASN A 11 -10.01 -8.56 -6.56
CA ASN A 11 -9.02 -8.42 -7.63
C ASN A 11 -9.42 -7.42 -8.74
N ASP A 12 -10.67 -6.94 -8.71
CA ASP A 12 -11.21 -5.94 -9.61
C ASP A 12 -10.87 -4.49 -9.16
N ASN A 13 -10.13 -4.33 -8.06
CA ASN A 13 -9.78 -3.04 -7.46
C ASN A 13 -10.97 -2.25 -6.90
N THR A 14 -12.11 -2.92 -6.72
CA THR A 14 -13.31 -2.28 -6.20
C THR A 14 -13.43 -2.52 -4.71
N ILE A 15 -13.53 -1.45 -3.92
CA ILE A 15 -14.00 -1.52 -2.54
C ILE A 15 -15.53 -1.49 -2.56
N ILE A 16 -16.14 -2.49 -1.96
CA ILE A 16 -17.57 -2.57 -1.75
C ILE A 16 -17.85 -2.28 -0.28
N GLN A 17 -18.77 -1.36 -0.03
CA GLN A 17 -19.31 -1.09 1.29
C GLN A 17 -20.71 -1.70 1.42
N SER A 18 -20.88 -2.56 2.41
CA SER A 18 -22.13 -3.26 2.73
C SER A 18 -22.56 -2.95 4.16
N ASN A 19 -23.86 -3.05 4.43
CA ASN A 19 -24.39 -2.92 5.79
C ASN A 19 -24.33 -4.28 6.51
N LEU A 20 -23.65 -4.35 7.66
CA LEU A 20 -23.55 -5.56 8.47
C LEU A 20 -24.88 -5.93 9.14
N SER A 21 -25.71 -4.94 9.45
CA SER A 21 -27.06 -5.13 9.99
C SER A 21 -28.06 -5.65 8.93
N SER A 22 -27.71 -5.59 7.65
CA SER A 22 -28.53 -6.07 6.53
C SER A 22 -27.62 -6.61 5.44
N PHE A 23 -27.27 -7.90 5.52
CA PHE A 23 -26.29 -8.57 4.66
C PHE A 23 -26.58 -8.46 3.16
N ASP A 24 -27.83 -8.21 2.77
CA ASP A 24 -28.25 -8.05 1.36
C ASP A 24 -28.20 -6.60 0.88
N GLN A 25 -27.92 -5.63 1.77
CA GLN A 25 -27.93 -4.22 1.43
C GLN A 25 -26.53 -3.72 1.09
N PHE A 26 -26.27 -3.71 -0.21
CA PHE A 26 -25.20 -2.95 -0.83
C PHE A 26 -25.44 -1.44 -0.61
N ILE A 27 -24.41 -0.74 -0.12
CA ILE A 27 -24.47 0.72 0.06
C ILE A 27 -23.88 1.40 -1.17
N GLN A 28 -22.63 1.11 -1.48
CA GLN A 28 -21.86 1.78 -2.52
C GLN A 28 -20.56 1.02 -2.86
N SER A 29 -19.97 1.36 -4.00
CA SER A 29 -18.70 0.83 -4.47
C SER A 29 -17.76 1.95 -4.90
N TYR A 30 -16.46 1.72 -4.71
CA TYR A 30 -15.40 2.65 -5.04
C TYR A 30 -14.32 1.93 -5.83
N GLU A 31 -14.04 2.42 -7.04
CA GLU A 31 -12.90 1.93 -7.81
C GLU A 31 -11.63 2.61 -7.31
N LEU A 32 -10.63 1.80 -6.97
CA LEU A 32 -9.29 2.26 -6.61
C LEU A 32 -8.31 2.01 -7.76
N PRO A 33 -7.18 2.74 -7.80
CA PRO A 33 -6.14 2.46 -8.76
C PRO A 33 -5.61 1.03 -8.60
N TYR A 34 -5.21 0.41 -9.72
CA TYR A 34 -4.60 -0.93 -9.76
C TYR A 34 -3.41 -1.09 -8.80
N SER A 35 -2.69 0.01 -8.54
CA SER A 35 -1.60 0.06 -7.57
C SER A 35 -2.01 -0.20 -6.11
N ALA A 36 -3.30 -0.20 -5.78
CA ALA A 36 -3.81 -0.44 -4.43
C ALA A 36 -3.99 -1.94 -4.10
N VAL A 37 -4.21 -2.79 -5.11
CA VAL A 37 -4.55 -4.22 -4.92
C VAL A 37 -3.58 -5.15 -5.66
N GLY A 38 -2.82 -4.62 -6.61
CA GLY A 38 -1.80 -5.36 -7.34
C GLY A 38 -2.39 -6.34 -8.36
N PRO A 39 -1.61 -7.35 -8.77
CA PRO A 39 -0.27 -7.73 -8.31
C PRO A 39 0.82 -6.66 -8.51
N PHE A 40 1.85 -6.70 -7.66
CA PHE A 40 3.01 -5.83 -7.74
C PHE A 40 4.20 -6.56 -8.38
N PRO A 41 4.87 -5.94 -9.37
CA PRO A 41 6.05 -6.53 -9.98
C PRO A 41 7.25 -6.49 -9.02
N THR A 42 7.95 -7.61 -8.84
CA THR A 42 9.28 -7.58 -8.21
C THR A 42 10.34 -7.32 -9.28
N SER A 43 10.67 -6.05 -9.53
CA SER A 43 11.85 -5.71 -10.33
C SER A 43 13.10 -5.76 -9.45
N VAL A 44 13.73 -6.94 -9.36
CA VAL A 44 15.13 -7.03 -8.91
C VAL A 44 16.01 -6.97 -10.15
N SER A 45 16.29 -5.77 -10.65
CA SER A 45 17.44 -5.57 -11.55
C SER A 45 18.70 -5.47 -10.70
N THR A 46 19.24 -6.63 -10.28
CA THR A 46 20.61 -6.68 -9.77
C THR A 46 21.57 -6.41 -10.93
N TYR A 47 22.06 -5.18 -11.01
CA TYR A 47 23.29 -4.90 -11.73
C TYR A 47 24.45 -5.52 -10.94
N SER A 48 24.90 -6.72 -11.32
CA SER A 48 26.19 -7.23 -10.87
C SER A 48 27.28 -6.47 -11.62
N ASN A 49 27.87 -5.47 -10.98
CA ASN A 49 29.15 -4.91 -11.41
C ASN A 49 30.26 -5.91 -11.05
N GLU A 50 30.39 -6.99 -11.82
CA GLU A 50 31.66 -7.70 -11.90
C GLU A 50 32.55 -6.93 -12.88
N ASN A 51 33.33 -6.00 -12.32
CA ASN A 51 34.46 -5.39 -13.00
C ASN A 51 35.55 -6.46 -13.21
N SER A 52 35.49 -7.22 -14.30
CA SER A 52 36.70 -7.71 -14.99
C SER A 52 36.40 -8.48 -16.27
N SER A 53 36.74 -7.84 -17.40
CA SER A 53 37.17 -8.41 -18.70
C SER A 53 36.21 -8.21 -19.91
N PRO A 54 36.72 -7.71 -21.07
CA PRO A 54 35.90 -7.22 -22.16
C PRO A 54 35.71 -8.26 -23.26
N SER A 55 34.97 -9.35 -23.01
CA SER A 55 34.57 -10.26 -24.11
C SER A 55 33.53 -11.29 -23.71
N LEU A 56 32.36 -10.91 -23.18
CA LEU A 56 31.25 -11.86 -23.08
C LEU A 56 29.92 -11.20 -23.45
N GLN A 57 29.29 -11.83 -24.43
CA GLN A 57 27.96 -11.60 -24.96
C GLN A 57 26.98 -11.39 -23.81
N ARG A 58 26.36 -10.20 -23.77
CA ARG A 58 25.36 -9.81 -22.77
C ARG A 58 24.10 -10.64 -22.97
N THR A 59 24.04 -11.79 -22.34
CA THR A 59 22.79 -12.54 -22.23
C THR A 59 21.99 -11.91 -21.11
N LEU A 60 20.94 -11.13 -21.44
CA LEU A 60 19.88 -10.82 -20.48
C LEU A 60 19.23 -12.15 -20.08
N THR A 61 19.58 -12.69 -18.93
CA THR A 61 18.74 -13.70 -18.28
C THR A 61 17.53 -12.95 -17.73
N SER A 62 16.41 -13.05 -18.46
CA SER A 62 15.08 -12.68 -17.99
C SER A 62 14.77 -13.51 -16.74
N LEU A 63 15.17 -13.00 -15.58
CA LEU A 63 14.67 -13.47 -14.29
C LEU A 63 13.16 -13.20 -14.32
N SER A 64 12.39 -14.28 -14.20
CA SER A 64 10.93 -14.29 -14.14
C SER A 64 10.37 -13.00 -13.56
N ASN A 65 9.45 -12.33 -14.26
CA ASN A 65 8.59 -11.29 -13.69
C ASN A 65 7.73 -11.96 -12.60
N ALA A 66 8.32 -12.16 -11.41
CA ALA A 66 7.59 -12.62 -10.26
C ALA A 66 6.67 -11.47 -9.86
N ASN A 67 5.38 -11.74 -9.95
CA ASN A 67 4.34 -10.83 -9.51
C ASN A 67 3.91 -11.30 -8.13
N TYR A 68 3.90 -10.38 -7.17
CA TYR A 68 3.43 -10.64 -5.83
C TYR A 68 2.00 -10.11 -5.70
N PHE A 69 1.10 -10.91 -5.15
CA PHE A 69 -0.24 -10.46 -4.77
C PHE A 69 -0.22 -10.08 -3.29
N PRO A 70 -0.65 -8.89 -2.87
CA PRO A 70 -0.81 -8.56 -1.45
C PRO A 70 -1.58 -9.65 -0.69
N MET A 71 -1.09 -9.99 0.50
CA MET A 71 -1.50 -11.13 1.32
C MET A 71 -1.74 -10.65 2.74
N GLY A 72 -2.80 -11.13 3.38
CA GLY A 72 -3.25 -10.60 4.67
C GLY A 72 -4.22 -9.45 4.48
N ASN A 73 -4.18 -8.45 5.36
CA ASN A 73 -5.06 -7.30 5.25
C ASN A 73 -4.51 -6.32 4.19
N VAL A 74 -5.17 -6.23 3.04
CA VAL A 74 -4.68 -5.46 1.88
C VAL A 74 -5.11 -3.98 1.91
N PHE A 75 -6.09 -3.66 2.76
CA PHE A 75 -6.49 -2.30 3.08
C PHE A 75 -6.93 -2.20 4.54
N ASP A 76 -6.91 -1.01 5.12
CA ASP A 76 -7.53 -0.74 6.42
C ASP A 76 -8.15 0.65 6.43
N ILE A 77 -9.32 0.79 7.07
CA ILE A 77 -10.06 2.06 7.11
C ILE A 77 -9.53 2.93 8.25
N ASP A 78 -9.38 4.23 8.01
CA ASP A 78 -9.02 5.19 9.04
C ASP A 78 -10.11 5.21 10.13
N PRO A 79 -9.78 4.92 11.39
CA PRO A 79 -10.76 4.88 12.48
C PRO A 79 -11.43 6.23 12.76
N TYR A 80 -10.84 7.34 12.28
CA TYR A 80 -11.36 8.70 12.50
C TYR A 80 -12.07 9.28 11.27
N ASP A 81 -11.87 8.73 10.09
CA ASP A 81 -12.44 9.23 8.83
C ASP A 81 -12.78 8.03 7.92
N PRO A 82 -14.04 7.56 7.87
CA PRO A 82 -14.41 6.38 7.07
C PRO A 82 -14.30 6.62 5.56
N ASP A 83 -14.11 7.87 5.12
CA ASP A 83 -13.77 8.20 3.75
C ASP A 83 -12.32 7.84 3.40
N ARG A 84 -11.46 7.65 4.40
CA ARG A 84 -10.04 7.42 4.21
C ARG A 84 -9.65 5.98 4.52
N LEU A 85 -8.71 5.48 3.76
CA LEU A 85 -8.08 4.20 4.00
C LEU A 85 -6.59 4.19 3.68
N ILE A 86 -5.90 3.17 4.16
CA ILE A 86 -4.56 2.78 3.72
C ILE A 86 -4.66 1.50 2.88
N THR A 87 -3.87 1.37 1.82
CA THR A 87 -3.76 0.17 0.98
C THR A 87 -2.30 -0.23 0.76
N CYS A 88 -2.09 -1.47 0.32
CA CYS A 88 -0.79 -1.92 -0.17
C CYS A 88 -0.39 -1.17 -1.46
N SER A 89 0.90 -1.03 -1.75
CA SER A 89 1.38 -0.55 -3.07
C SER A 89 2.79 -1.07 -3.42
N PRO A 90 3.27 -0.86 -4.66
CA PRO A 90 4.60 -1.27 -5.09
C PRO A 90 5.78 -0.59 -4.38
N THR A 91 5.56 0.53 -3.67
CA THR A 91 6.66 1.36 -3.12
C THR A 91 6.65 1.45 -1.61
N ASN A 92 5.53 1.83 -1.03
CA ASN A 92 5.16 1.71 0.39
C ASN A 92 3.62 1.69 0.43
N GLY A 93 2.99 1.61 1.60
CA GLY A 93 1.54 1.80 1.69
C GLY A 93 1.10 3.14 1.07
N ARG A 94 -0.16 3.23 0.68
CA ARG A 94 -0.74 4.45 0.12
C ARG A 94 -2.04 4.78 0.81
N PHE A 95 -2.29 6.07 1.01
CA PHE A 95 -3.53 6.55 1.58
C PHE A 95 -4.45 6.98 0.46
N TYR A 96 -5.71 6.57 0.51
CA TYR A 96 -6.72 6.91 -0.47
C TYR A 96 -7.95 7.52 0.21
N ARG A 97 -8.71 8.30 -0.56
CA ARG A 97 -10.05 8.74 -0.21
C ARG A 97 -11.10 8.13 -1.13
N LEU A 98 -12.09 7.48 -0.54
CA LEU A 98 -13.18 6.82 -1.25
C LEU A 98 -14.01 7.83 -2.06
N SER A 99 -14.30 9.00 -1.49
CA SER A 99 -15.10 10.06 -2.12
C SER A 99 -14.52 10.63 -3.41
N ILE A 100 -13.21 10.52 -3.61
CA ILE A 100 -12.51 11.04 -4.80
C ILE A 100 -11.82 9.93 -5.61
N SER A 101 -11.88 8.68 -5.17
CA SER A 101 -11.23 7.53 -5.82
C SER A 101 -9.72 7.74 -6.11
N ASP A 102 -9.02 8.51 -5.27
CA ASP A 102 -7.63 8.89 -5.51
C ASP A 102 -6.84 9.03 -4.18
N GLU A 103 -5.51 9.14 -4.28
CA GLU A 103 -4.61 9.26 -3.13
C GLU A 103 -5.00 10.46 -2.26
N ASP A 104 -4.97 10.31 -0.93
CA ASP A 104 -5.29 11.41 -0.01
C ASP A 104 -4.16 12.46 -0.05
N PRO A 105 -4.41 13.67 -0.57
CA PRO A 105 -3.36 14.69 -0.68
C PRO A 105 -2.85 15.18 0.68
N LYS A 106 -3.57 14.92 1.76
CA LYS A 106 -3.21 15.31 3.13
C LYS A 106 -2.33 14.29 3.83
N LEU A 107 -2.26 13.06 3.32
CA LEU A 107 -1.48 11.99 3.91
C LEU A 107 -0.63 11.34 2.84
N GLN A 108 0.67 11.58 2.94
CA GLN A 108 1.65 10.89 2.13
C GLN A 108 2.70 10.28 3.03
N PHE A 109 3.21 9.13 2.60
CA PHE A 109 4.42 8.59 3.19
C PHE A 109 5.53 9.63 3.02
N PRO A 110 6.40 9.84 4.02
CA PRO A 110 7.51 10.76 3.91
C PRO A 110 8.38 10.36 2.71
N SER A 111 8.23 11.10 1.61
CA SER A 111 9.14 11.03 0.50
C SER A 111 10.33 11.90 0.89
N ASN A 112 11.50 11.29 1.07
CA ASN A 112 12.74 12.04 1.28
C ASN A 112 13.13 12.75 -0.02
N VAL A 113 12.39 13.79 -0.40
CA VAL A 113 12.66 14.58 -1.61
C VAL A 113 13.85 15.52 -1.41
N ASN A 114 14.29 15.78 -0.17
CA ASN A 114 15.47 16.62 0.08
C ASN A 114 16.19 16.18 1.36
N SER A 115 17.28 15.42 1.25
CA SER A 115 18.41 15.45 2.19
C SER A 115 19.55 14.57 1.68
N SER A 116 20.72 15.18 1.55
CA SER A 116 22.02 14.66 1.09
C SER A 116 22.65 13.56 1.94
N ASN A 117 21.86 12.76 2.67
CA ASN A 117 22.36 11.66 3.49
C ASN A 117 21.82 10.34 2.94
N GLN A 118 22.71 9.59 2.30
CA GLN A 118 22.46 8.29 1.66
C GLN A 118 22.18 7.16 2.66
N ASN A 119 21.10 7.27 3.42
CA ASN A 119 20.36 6.11 3.87
C ASN A 119 19.01 6.17 3.16
N SER A 120 19.03 5.88 1.86
CA SER A 120 17.82 5.63 1.10
C SER A 120 17.13 4.43 1.72
N GLU A 121 16.13 4.67 2.57
CA GLU A 121 15.16 3.63 2.89
C GLU A 121 14.55 3.21 1.55
N LYS A 122 15.06 2.09 1.03
CA LYS A 122 14.59 1.48 -0.20
C LYS A 122 13.09 1.28 -0.04
N SER A 123 12.31 1.79 -0.99
CA SER A 123 10.87 1.53 -1.02
C SER A 123 10.67 0.11 -1.53
N PHE A 124 9.85 -0.68 -0.84
CA PHE A 124 9.58 -2.07 -1.19
C PHE A 124 8.07 -2.29 -1.32
N PRO A 125 7.63 -3.17 -2.22
CA PRO A 125 6.22 -3.52 -2.31
C PRO A 125 5.66 -3.96 -0.96
N THR A 126 4.52 -3.39 -0.60
CA THR A 126 3.81 -3.67 0.65
C THR A 126 2.98 -4.93 0.52
N LEU A 127 3.14 -5.84 1.47
CA LEU A 127 2.45 -7.11 1.56
C LEU A 127 1.07 -6.97 2.18
N CYS A 128 1.02 -6.26 3.32
CA CYS A 128 -0.19 -6.00 4.09
C CYS A 128 -0.07 -4.69 4.86
N VAL A 129 -1.23 -4.18 5.28
CA VAL A 129 -1.38 -2.94 6.03
C VAL A 129 -2.26 -3.16 7.26
N ASN A 130 -2.04 -2.37 8.30
CA ASN A 130 -2.92 -2.33 9.46
C ASN A 130 -2.93 -0.94 10.09
N TRP A 131 -4.11 -0.50 10.52
CA TRP A 131 -4.29 0.70 11.31
C TRP A 131 -4.53 0.32 12.78
N ASN A 132 -3.57 0.64 13.63
CA ASN A 132 -3.76 0.54 15.07
C ASN A 132 -4.66 1.68 15.55
N LYS A 133 -5.93 1.34 15.81
CA LYS A 133 -6.98 2.31 16.20
C LYS A 133 -6.76 2.94 17.57
N GLU A 134 -6.07 2.24 18.47
CA GLU A 134 -5.81 2.73 19.83
C GLU A 134 -4.67 3.75 19.87
N ARG A 135 -3.66 3.56 19.01
CA ARG A 135 -2.44 4.36 19.00
C ARG A 135 -2.40 5.41 17.88
N ASP A 136 -3.31 5.32 16.92
CA ASP A 136 -3.31 6.10 15.68
C ASP A 136 -1.97 5.95 14.94
N VAL A 137 -1.62 4.69 14.68
CA VAL A 137 -0.40 4.30 13.98
C VAL A 137 -0.77 3.36 12.85
N CYS A 138 -0.36 3.71 11.64
CA CYS A 138 -0.43 2.83 10.48
C CYS A 138 0.83 1.97 10.42
N MET A 139 0.68 0.71 10.03
CA MET A 139 1.76 -0.24 9.85
C MET A 139 1.70 -0.80 8.44
N THR A 140 2.85 -0.92 7.80
CA THR A 140 2.99 -1.60 6.51
C THR A 140 4.08 -2.64 6.62
N ALA A 141 3.78 -3.89 6.29
CA ALA A 141 4.77 -4.94 6.18
C ALA A 141 5.18 -5.10 4.71
N ASN A 142 6.47 -5.16 4.43
CA ASN A 142 6.99 -5.11 3.06
C ASN A 142 7.62 -6.45 2.63
N THR A 143 7.76 -6.63 1.32
CA THR A 143 8.33 -7.84 0.69
C THR A 143 9.75 -8.18 1.13
N ASN A 144 10.52 -7.19 1.62
CA ASN A 144 11.86 -7.40 2.16
C ASN A 144 11.89 -7.80 3.65
N GLY A 145 10.73 -8.02 4.27
CA GLY A 145 10.61 -8.38 5.68
C GLY A 145 10.63 -7.19 6.66
N THR A 146 10.71 -5.95 6.16
CA THR A 146 10.63 -4.76 7.04
C THR A 146 9.20 -4.41 7.38
N ILE A 147 9.00 -3.84 8.57
CA ILE A 147 7.75 -3.22 8.99
C ILE A 147 8.01 -1.74 9.18
N GLN A 148 7.24 -0.90 8.51
CA GLN A 148 7.30 0.55 8.66
C GLN A 148 6.08 1.02 9.46
N LEU A 149 6.32 1.99 10.34
CA LEU A 149 5.30 2.59 11.19
C LEU A 149 5.13 4.06 10.83
N TYR A 150 3.88 4.48 10.68
CA TYR A 150 3.52 5.85 10.34
C TYR A 150 2.56 6.39 11.37
N ARG A 151 2.89 7.55 11.92
CA ARG A 151 2.03 8.25 12.86
C ARG A 151 1.54 9.53 12.23
N ARG A 152 0.26 9.83 12.38
CA ARG A 152 -0.31 11.12 11.99
C ARG A 152 0.31 12.23 12.84
N ILE A 153 0.85 13.26 12.20
CA ILE A 153 1.43 14.41 12.90
C ILE A 153 0.33 15.32 13.45
N ASN A 154 -0.76 15.50 12.69
CA ASN A 154 -1.92 16.30 13.07
C ASN A 154 -3.14 15.40 13.33
N LYS A 155 -3.31 14.95 14.57
CA LYS A 155 -4.52 14.20 14.94
C LYS A 155 -5.74 15.13 14.84
N PRO A 156 -6.84 14.73 14.18
CA PRO A 156 -8.08 15.46 14.31
C PRO A 156 -8.51 15.43 15.78
N ASP A 157 -8.96 16.57 16.30
CA ASP A 157 -9.53 16.63 17.64
C ASP A 157 -10.77 15.72 17.69
N MET A 158 -10.85 14.87 18.72
CA MET A 158 -11.96 13.94 18.94
C MET A 158 -13.20 14.65 19.46
#